data_AF-A0A8H5RUS2-F1
#
_entry.id   AF-A0A8H5RUS2-F1
#
_cell.length_a   1.000
_cell.length_b   1.000
_cell.length_c   1.000
_cell.angle_alpha   90.00
_cell.angle_beta   90.00
_cell.angle_gamma   90.00
#
_symmetry.space_group_name_H-M   'P 1'
#
loop_
_entity.id
_entity.type
_entity.pdbx_description
1 polymer ?
#
loop_
_entity_poly.entity_id
_entity_poly.type
_entity_poly.pdbx_seq_one_letter_code
_entity_poly.pdbx_strand_id
1 'polypeptide(L)'
;MSDPSDPNSYTVGWVCALSTEFTAALEQFDEEYEPHESPEFREVNDFNVYSFGKVKGHMVVVAVLPDGQYGTASAASVAKDMIRSFHNIRFGLMVGIGGGAPTKQHDIRLGDVVVSSPTPGQSGVFQYDFGKATNEGFQHTASHNKPPALLLAAVAGLKTQYERKGLQIHEKASTIISNNKRLRMKYGRPEDPDSLFAASIEHSSDPCHEFCVKAPADLIDRTPRQEPMEDVEVHYGTIASGNTLMVDAAKRDELASKESILCFEMEAAGLMDGFPCLIIRGISHYCDSHQNDKWQGYAALTAAIYAKQILGITRSEAVARETTIFSKTNEVTSGVEDLKRSIAEQEMLNWVLEEDFGNYQLDECSKKASGTYGWFLNSREYHSETQKKDQVVFRPAIAGVGKASPASTIIENPHSRFETDSSTATVNTYSRHNRVDRQTFTKVRASLLRQLCERPSPLPEGIMKL
;
A
#
# COMPACT_ATOMS: atom_id res chain seq x y z
N MET A 1 -18.76 26.06 -4.40
CA MET A 1 -18.61 25.17 -5.57
C MET A 1 -17.12 24.91 -5.71
N SER A 2 -16.73 23.67 -6.01
CA SER A 2 -15.33 23.31 -6.27
C SER A 2 -14.89 23.98 -7.57
N ASP A 3 -13.70 24.59 -7.58
CA ASP A 3 -13.14 25.25 -8.76
C ASP A 3 -12.46 24.20 -9.65
N PRO A 4 -12.95 23.93 -10.88
CA PRO A 4 -12.36 22.92 -11.75
C PRO A 4 -10.92 23.25 -12.18
N SER A 5 -10.50 24.53 -12.08
CA SER A 5 -9.14 24.96 -12.41
C SER A 5 -8.14 24.75 -11.27
N ASP A 6 -8.62 24.53 -10.04
CA ASP A 6 -7.76 24.22 -8.89
C ASP A 6 -7.41 22.71 -8.90
N PRO A 7 -6.12 22.33 -9.02
CA PRO A 7 -5.72 20.92 -8.94
C PRO A 7 -6.08 20.29 -7.59
N ASN A 8 -6.25 21.08 -6.52
CA ASN A 8 -6.69 20.59 -5.22
C ASN A 8 -8.21 20.36 -5.15
N SER A 9 -8.99 20.68 -6.18
CA SER A 9 -10.41 20.29 -6.20
C SER A 9 -10.61 18.80 -6.42
N TYR A 10 -9.63 18.10 -7.01
CA TYR A 10 -9.74 16.70 -7.42
C TYR A 10 -9.42 15.73 -6.28
N THR A 11 -10.39 14.88 -5.93
CA THR A 11 -10.29 13.97 -4.77
C THR A 11 -10.18 12.51 -5.17
N VAL A 12 -10.49 12.17 -6.42
CA VAL A 12 -10.46 10.80 -6.94
C VAL A 12 -9.57 10.75 -8.18
N GLY A 13 -8.57 9.86 -8.15
CA GLY A 13 -7.79 9.52 -9.34
C GLY A 13 -8.36 8.27 -10.00
N TRP A 14 -8.43 8.24 -11.32
CA TRP A 14 -8.89 7.08 -12.09
C TRP A 14 -7.84 6.76 -13.15
N VAL A 15 -7.26 5.56 -13.11
CA VAL A 15 -6.24 5.11 -14.06
C VAL A 15 -6.82 4.06 -15.00
N CYS A 16 -6.55 4.22 -16.29
CA CYS A 16 -6.90 3.29 -17.37
C CYS A 16 -5.61 2.84 -18.07
N ALA A 17 -5.51 1.56 -18.45
CA ALA A 17 -4.39 1.03 -19.23
C ALA A 17 -4.53 1.32 -20.72
N LEU A 18 -5.74 1.25 -21.27
CA LEU A 18 -5.99 1.34 -22.71
C LEU A 18 -6.88 2.54 -23.07
N SER A 19 -6.74 3.04 -24.30
CA SER A 19 -7.62 4.07 -24.86
C SER A 19 -9.10 3.64 -24.90
N THR A 20 -9.35 2.33 -25.06
CA THR A 20 -10.68 1.73 -24.95
C THR A 20 -11.28 1.97 -23.57
N GLU A 21 -10.50 1.75 -22.51
CA GLU A 21 -10.92 1.91 -21.13
C GLU A 21 -11.07 3.39 -20.76
N PHE A 22 -10.16 4.22 -21.26
CA PHE A 22 -10.21 5.67 -21.08
C PHE A 22 -11.50 6.25 -21.67
N THR A 23 -11.86 5.88 -22.90
CA THR A 23 -13.12 6.30 -23.52
C THR A 23 -14.33 5.89 -22.67
N ALA A 24 -14.36 4.64 -22.19
CA ALA A 24 -15.43 4.14 -21.35
C ALA A 24 -15.55 4.92 -20.02
N ALA A 25 -14.42 5.34 -19.44
CA ALA A 25 -14.37 6.18 -18.25
C ALA A 25 -14.91 7.60 -18.50
N LEU A 26 -14.57 8.24 -19.63
CA LEU A 26 -15.07 9.58 -19.95
C LEU A 26 -16.59 9.61 -20.14
N GLU A 27 -17.18 8.55 -20.72
CA GLU A 27 -18.64 8.40 -20.83
C GLU A 27 -19.35 8.26 -19.46
N GLN A 28 -18.60 8.17 -18.36
CA GLN A 28 -19.14 8.17 -17.00
C GLN A 28 -19.19 9.56 -16.37
N PHE A 29 -18.64 10.60 -16.99
CA PHE A 29 -18.76 11.96 -16.48
C PHE A 29 -20.22 12.42 -16.48
N ASP A 30 -20.65 13.02 -15.37
CA ASP A 30 -21.90 13.79 -15.32
C ASP A 30 -21.66 15.21 -15.86
N GLU A 31 -20.45 15.76 -15.64
CA GLU A 31 -19.94 17.02 -16.17
C GLU A 31 -18.48 16.79 -16.62
N GLU A 32 -18.13 17.12 -17.86
CA GLU A 32 -16.76 17.07 -18.40
C GLU A 32 -16.21 18.50 -18.48
N TYR A 33 -14.96 18.71 -18.08
CA TYR A 33 -14.31 20.01 -18.11
C TYR A 33 -13.32 20.10 -19.27
N GLU A 34 -13.42 21.18 -20.03
CA GLU A 34 -12.53 21.43 -21.16
C GLU A 34 -11.11 21.82 -20.69
N PRO A 35 -10.09 21.74 -21.55
CA PRO A 35 -8.71 22.08 -21.18
C PRO A 35 -8.52 23.46 -20.57
N HIS A 36 -9.34 24.45 -20.98
CA HIS A 36 -9.29 25.82 -20.46
C HIS A 36 -9.98 25.99 -19.09
N GLU A 37 -10.78 25.01 -18.68
CA GLU A 37 -11.43 24.94 -17.36
C GLU A 37 -10.63 24.06 -16.38
N SER A 38 -9.62 23.36 -16.90
CA SER A 38 -8.82 22.37 -16.18
C SER A 38 -7.55 23.00 -15.58
N PRO A 39 -6.89 22.35 -14.60
CA PRO A 39 -5.70 22.89 -13.97
C PRO A 39 -4.55 23.16 -14.97
N GLU A 40 -4.07 24.41 -15.00
CA GLU A 40 -2.87 24.79 -15.78
C GLU A 40 -1.59 24.23 -15.16
N PHE A 41 -1.53 24.17 -13.82
CA PHE A 41 -0.36 23.69 -13.10
C PHE A 41 -0.27 22.16 -13.18
N ARG A 42 0.92 21.68 -13.56
CA ARG A 42 1.35 20.28 -13.45
C ARG A 42 2.76 20.24 -12.90
N GLU A 43 3.07 19.16 -12.21
CA GLU A 43 4.42 18.92 -11.73
C GLU A 43 5.41 18.76 -12.88
N VAL A 44 6.66 19.18 -12.63
CA VAL A 44 7.71 19.05 -13.64
C VAL A 44 7.96 17.57 -13.93
N ASN A 45 8.04 17.24 -15.22
CA ASN A 45 8.17 15.88 -15.77
C ASN A 45 6.95 14.97 -15.59
N ASP A 46 5.77 15.52 -15.29
CA ASP A 46 4.52 14.80 -15.48
C ASP A 46 4.12 14.84 -16.96
N PHE A 47 4.26 13.70 -17.64
CA PHE A 47 3.93 13.54 -19.07
C PHE A 47 2.54 12.93 -19.30
N ASN A 48 1.75 12.73 -18.25
CA ASN A 48 0.44 12.12 -18.37
C ASN A 48 -0.54 13.05 -19.11
N VAL A 49 -1.44 12.43 -19.87
CA VAL A 49 -2.63 13.10 -20.39
C VAL A 49 -3.77 12.84 -19.41
N TYR A 50 -4.42 13.91 -19.00
CA TYR A 50 -5.53 13.88 -18.05
C TYR A 50 -6.80 14.42 -18.70
N SER A 51 -7.92 13.80 -18.34
CA SER A 51 -9.26 14.36 -18.50
C SER A 51 -9.88 14.62 -17.14
N PHE A 52 -10.69 15.67 -17.06
CA PHE A 52 -11.22 16.18 -15.81
C PHE A 52 -12.73 16.24 -15.87
N GLY A 53 -13.37 15.89 -14.77
CA GLY A 53 -14.82 15.93 -14.72
C GLY A 53 -15.38 15.66 -13.34
N LYS A 54 -16.70 15.54 -13.31
CA LYS A 54 -17.45 15.24 -12.11
C LYS A 54 -18.25 13.97 -12.30
N VAL A 55 -18.16 13.07 -11.32
CA VAL A 55 -18.91 11.81 -11.31
C VAL A 55 -19.59 11.68 -9.96
N LYS A 56 -20.93 11.66 -9.95
CA LYS A 56 -21.74 11.54 -8.72
C LYS A 56 -21.37 12.53 -7.61
N GLY A 57 -20.96 13.74 -8.01
CA GLY A 57 -20.56 14.80 -7.07
C GLY A 57 -19.09 14.77 -6.65
N HIS A 58 -18.30 13.80 -7.11
CA HIS A 58 -16.85 13.74 -6.90
C HIS A 58 -16.13 14.42 -8.06
N MET A 59 -15.09 15.20 -7.75
CA MET A 59 -14.16 15.73 -8.76
C MET A 59 -13.14 14.64 -9.08
N VAL A 60 -13.14 14.19 -10.34
CA VAL A 60 -12.37 13.04 -10.82
C VAL A 60 -11.36 13.51 -11.85
N VAL A 61 -10.12 13.05 -11.69
CA VAL A 61 -9.08 13.15 -12.73
C VAL A 61 -8.81 11.76 -13.28
N VAL A 62 -8.90 11.60 -14.60
CA VAL A 62 -8.70 10.33 -15.29
C VAL A 62 -7.40 10.41 -16.09
N ALA A 63 -6.52 9.42 -15.95
CA ALA A 63 -5.34 9.26 -16.80
C ALA A 63 -5.39 7.94 -17.56
N VAL A 64 -4.70 7.92 -18.69
CA VAL A 64 -4.43 6.71 -19.48
C VAL A 64 -2.93 6.48 -19.56
N LEU A 65 -2.52 5.20 -19.56
CA LEU A 65 -1.13 4.85 -19.82
C LEU A 65 -0.70 5.31 -21.23
N PRO A 66 0.60 5.62 -21.43
CA PRO A 66 1.10 5.99 -22.75
C PRO A 66 0.81 4.91 -23.81
N ASP A 67 0.52 5.33 -25.03
CA ASP A 67 0.15 4.41 -26.11
C ASP A 67 1.23 3.33 -26.35
N GLY A 68 0.80 2.08 -26.46
CA GLY A 68 1.69 0.91 -26.57
C GLY A 68 2.41 0.51 -25.28
N GLN A 69 2.15 1.16 -24.15
CA GLN A 69 2.69 0.77 -22.85
C GLN A 69 1.60 0.16 -21.97
N TYR A 70 1.96 -0.91 -21.28
CA TYR A 70 1.13 -1.62 -20.31
C TYR A 70 2.02 -2.25 -19.26
N GLY A 71 1.42 -2.86 -18.23
CA GLY A 71 2.17 -3.49 -17.16
C GLY A 71 2.32 -2.61 -15.91
N THR A 72 2.80 -3.26 -14.85
CA THR A 72 2.86 -2.71 -13.49
C THR A 72 3.71 -1.44 -13.38
N ALA A 73 4.85 -1.37 -14.07
CA ALA A 73 5.76 -0.23 -14.02
C ALA A 73 5.18 1.04 -14.66
N SER A 74 4.51 0.89 -15.81
CA SER A 74 3.88 2.02 -16.51
C SER A 74 2.71 2.57 -15.66
N ALA A 75 1.87 1.68 -15.13
CA ALA A 75 0.79 2.07 -14.22
C ALA A 75 1.30 2.81 -12.97
N ALA A 76 2.36 2.30 -12.34
CA ALA A 76 2.98 2.95 -11.18
C ALA A 76 3.51 4.35 -11.50
N SER A 77 4.12 4.54 -12.68
CA SER A 77 4.61 5.86 -13.12
C SER A 77 3.46 6.85 -13.29
N VAL A 78 2.41 6.46 -14.02
CA VAL A 78 1.23 7.30 -14.26
C VAL A 78 0.59 7.70 -12.94
N ALA A 79 0.35 6.74 -12.04
CA ALA A 79 -0.27 7.02 -10.74
C ALA A 79 0.61 7.92 -9.85
N LYS A 80 1.93 7.71 -9.85
CA LYS A 80 2.86 8.53 -9.07
C LYS A 80 2.85 9.98 -9.54
N ASP A 81 2.90 10.22 -10.84
CA ASP A 81 2.87 11.57 -11.39
C ASP A 81 1.50 12.23 -11.17
N MET A 82 0.40 11.45 -11.25
CA MET A 82 -0.94 11.92 -10.88
C MET A 82 -1.00 12.40 -9.41
N ILE A 83 -0.50 11.62 -8.45
CA ILE A 83 -0.52 12.01 -7.03
C ILE A 83 0.33 13.28 -6.81
N ARG A 84 1.44 13.44 -7.55
CA ARG A 84 2.30 14.62 -7.48
C ARG A 84 1.63 15.87 -8.06
N SER A 85 0.91 15.76 -9.18
CA SER A 85 0.20 16.90 -9.76
C SER A 85 -1.10 17.25 -9.01
N PHE A 86 -1.74 16.26 -8.38
CA PHE A 86 -3.04 16.40 -7.71
C PHE A 86 -2.98 15.93 -6.25
N HIS A 87 -2.42 16.77 -5.39
CA HIS A 87 -2.16 16.44 -3.99
C HIS A 87 -3.42 16.11 -3.16
N ASN A 88 -4.60 16.53 -3.60
CA ASN A 88 -5.86 16.31 -2.88
C ASN A 88 -6.52 14.95 -3.16
N ILE A 89 -5.93 14.10 -4.01
CA ILE A 89 -6.44 12.75 -4.26
C ILE A 89 -6.43 11.94 -2.96
N ARG A 90 -7.57 11.31 -2.67
CA ARG A 90 -7.82 10.53 -1.45
C ARG A 90 -7.73 9.02 -1.68
N PHE A 91 -8.20 8.57 -2.84
CA PHE A 91 -8.05 7.20 -3.31
C PHE A 91 -8.06 7.15 -4.83
N GLY A 92 -7.62 6.01 -5.36
CA GLY A 92 -7.65 5.68 -6.77
C GLY A 92 -8.75 4.71 -7.17
N LEU A 93 -9.03 4.66 -8.46
CA LEU A 93 -9.70 3.55 -9.13
C LEU A 93 -8.79 3.08 -10.26
N MET A 94 -8.56 1.77 -10.37
CA MET A 94 -7.97 1.16 -11.57
C MET A 94 -9.09 0.42 -12.28
N VAL A 95 -9.55 0.98 -13.39
CA VAL A 95 -10.71 0.45 -14.11
C VAL A 95 -10.31 0.11 -15.53
N GLY A 96 -10.60 -1.11 -15.94
CA GLY A 96 -10.24 -1.57 -17.26
C GLY A 96 -10.81 -2.92 -17.58
N ILE A 97 -10.24 -3.58 -18.57
CA ILE A 97 -10.56 -4.96 -18.93
C ILE A 97 -9.61 -5.94 -18.25
N GLY A 98 -10.07 -7.18 -18.12
CA GLY A 98 -9.27 -8.32 -17.68
C GLY A 98 -9.79 -9.60 -18.32
N GLY A 99 -9.02 -10.66 -18.19
CA GLY A 99 -9.43 -11.99 -18.65
C GLY A 99 -10.03 -12.80 -17.50
N GLY A 100 -11.20 -13.39 -17.72
CA GLY A 100 -11.94 -14.12 -16.70
C GLY A 100 -11.34 -15.50 -16.44
N ALA A 101 -11.50 -15.98 -15.21
CA ALA A 101 -11.12 -17.32 -14.79
C ALA A 101 -12.35 -18.07 -14.25
N PRO A 102 -13.22 -18.60 -15.15
CA PRO A 102 -14.44 -19.27 -14.74
C PRO A 102 -14.13 -20.56 -13.96
N THR A 103 -14.89 -20.80 -12.91
CA THR A 103 -14.82 -22.04 -12.12
C THR A 103 -16.23 -22.58 -11.88
N LYS A 104 -16.35 -23.77 -11.28
CA LYS A 104 -17.67 -24.29 -10.88
C LYS A 104 -18.35 -23.41 -9.83
N GLN A 105 -17.56 -22.68 -9.03
CA GLN A 105 -18.04 -21.79 -7.97
C GLN A 105 -18.36 -20.39 -8.50
N HIS A 106 -17.68 -19.96 -9.56
CA HIS A 106 -17.80 -18.64 -10.14
C HIS A 106 -18.05 -18.75 -11.65
N ASP A 107 -19.32 -18.63 -12.05
CA ASP A 107 -19.75 -18.57 -13.46
C ASP A 107 -19.48 -17.17 -14.05
N ILE A 108 -18.20 -16.88 -14.25
CA ILE A 108 -17.71 -15.64 -14.83
C ILE A 108 -17.92 -15.67 -16.35
N ARG A 109 -18.56 -14.63 -16.87
CA ARG A 109 -18.92 -14.50 -18.29
C ARG A 109 -18.35 -13.24 -18.94
N LEU A 110 -18.26 -13.24 -20.27
CA LEU A 110 -17.84 -12.05 -21.02
C LEU A 110 -18.81 -10.89 -20.75
N GLY A 111 -18.28 -9.71 -20.47
CA GLY A 111 -19.03 -8.52 -20.07
C GLY A 111 -19.30 -8.40 -18.57
N ASP A 112 -19.13 -9.47 -17.78
CA ASP A 112 -19.19 -9.40 -16.32
C ASP A 112 -18.13 -8.45 -15.75
N VAL A 113 -18.31 -8.04 -14.50
CA VAL A 113 -17.35 -7.22 -13.77
C VAL A 113 -16.75 -8.00 -12.61
N VAL A 114 -15.43 -7.97 -12.47
CA VAL A 114 -14.71 -8.49 -11.31
C VAL A 114 -14.15 -7.31 -10.52
N VAL A 115 -14.35 -7.33 -9.21
CA VAL A 115 -13.94 -6.27 -8.29
C VAL A 115 -12.99 -6.84 -7.25
N SER A 116 -11.83 -6.20 -7.07
CA SER A 116 -10.88 -6.64 -6.06
C SER A 116 -11.48 -6.51 -4.66
N SER A 117 -11.57 -7.64 -3.96
CA SER A 117 -12.11 -7.73 -2.61
C SER A 117 -11.23 -8.65 -1.79
N PRO A 118 -10.82 -8.26 -0.56
CA PRO A 118 -10.05 -9.13 0.31
C PRO A 118 -10.78 -10.45 0.58
N THR A 119 -10.03 -11.54 0.56
CA THR A 119 -10.45 -12.91 0.91
C THR A 119 -9.51 -13.45 1.99
N PRO A 120 -9.85 -14.56 2.68
CA PRO A 120 -8.94 -15.13 3.68
C PRO A 120 -7.54 -15.38 3.09
N GLY A 121 -6.53 -14.69 3.63
CA GLY A 121 -5.13 -14.82 3.20
C GLY A 121 -4.72 -13.97 1.99
N GLN A 122 -5.61 -13.20 1.36
CA GLN A 122 -5.29 -12.36 0.19
C GLN A 122 -5.91 -10.96 0.31
N SER A 123 -5.21 -9.94 -0.18
CA SER A 123 -5.64 -8.54 -0.12
C SER A 123 -6.68 -8.15 -1.18
N GLY A 124 -7.00 -9.07 -2.10
CA GLY A 124 -7.82 -8.84 -3.29
C GLY A 124 -6.98 -8.71 -4.57
N VAL A 125 -5.65 -8.64 -4.47
CA VAL A 125 -4.71 -8.69 -5.60
C VAL A 125 -3.65 -9.74 -5.32
N PHE A 126 -3.35 -10.58 -6.32
CA PHE A 126 -2.33 -11.63 -6.25
C PHE A 126 -1.34 -11.47 -7.40
N GLN A 127 -0.08 -11.17 -7.10
CA GLN A 127 0.94 -11.04 -8.16
C GLN A 127 1.52 -12.41 -8.53
N TYR A 128 1.05 -12.97 -9.63
CA TYR A 128 1.29 -14.37 -9.97
C TYR A 128 2.66 -14.62 -10.63
N ASP A 129 3.33 -13.60 -11.15
CA ASP A 129 4.64 -13.73 -11.79
C ASP A 129 5.80 -13.22 -10.92
N PHE A 130 5.52 -12.88 -9.65
CA PHE A 130 6.53 -12.39 -8.71
C PHE A 130 6.80 -13.39 -7.59
N GLY A 131 8.06 -13.80 -7.47
CA GLY A 131 8.42 -14.89 -6.59
C GLY A 131 9.84 -15.40 -6.79
N LYS A 132 10.12 -16.53 -6.15
CA LYS A 132 11.41 -17.21 -6.22
C LYS A 132 11.24 -18.51 -7.00
N ALA A 133 12.05 -18.70 -8.03
CA ALA A 133 12.22 -20.01 -8.65
C ALA A 133 13.03 -20.90 -7.70
N THR A 134 12.46 -22.04 -7.29
CA THR A 134 13.08 -23.02 -6.40
C THR A 134 13.13 -24.39 -7.08
N ASN A 135 13.88 -25.33 -6.52
CA ASN A 135 13.91 -26.72 -7.00
C ASN A 135 12.52 -27.41 -6.91
N GLU A 136 11.62 -26.89 -6.09
CA GLU A 136 10.25 -27.41 -5.89
C GLU A 136 9.20 -26.67 -6.74
N GLY A 137 9.64 -25.69 -7.54
CA GLY A 137 8.77 -24.86 -8.38
C GLY A 137 8.84 -23.37 -8.04
N PHE A 138 7.93 -22.60 -8.64
CA PHE A 138 7.85 -21.15 -8.40
C PHE A 138 7.08 -20.86 -7.11
N GLN A 139 7.73 -20.18 -6.18
CA GLN A 139 7.13 -19.74 -4.92
C GLN A 139 6.75 -18.26 -5.02
N HIS A 140 5.46 -17.95 -4.99
CA HIS A 140 4.96 -16.58 -4.95
C HIS A 140 5.30 -15.93 -3.59
N THR A 141 5.85 -14.71 -3.62
CA THR A 141 6.28 -14.00 -2.41
C THR A 141 5.74 -12.59 -2.28
N ALA A 142 4.94 -12.13 -3.25
CA ALA A 142 4.35 -10.81 -3.22
C ALA A 142 3.24 -10.72 -2.16
N SER A 143 3.15 -9.56 -1.52
CA SER A 143 2.05 -9.20 -0.62
C SER A 143 1.75 -7.73 -0.83
N HIS A 144 0.55 -7.44 -1.33
CA HIS A 144 0.11 -6.07 -1.60
C HIS A 144 -0.88 -5.58 -0.55
N ASN A 145 -0.97 -4.26 -0.39
CA ASN A 145 -2.04 -3.64 0.38
C ASN A 145 -3.43 -4.00 -0.15
N LYS A 146 -4.43 -3.88 0.71
CA LYS A 146 -5.85 -4.03 0.37
C LYS A 146 -6.46 -2.69 -0.07
N PRO A 147 -7.59 -2.69 -0.81
CA PRO A 147 -8.30 -1.46 -1.14
C PRO A 147 -8.65 -0.62 0.10
N PRO A 148 -8.74 0.71 -0.02
CA PRO A 148 -9.12 1.60 1.10
C PRO A 148 -10.42 1.17 1.80
N ALA A 149 -10.48 1.33 3.12
CA ALA A 149 -11.63 0.92 3.92
C ALA A 149 -12.95 1.58 3.47
N LEU A 150 -12.89 2.84 3.04
CA LEU A 150 -14.03 3.56 2.48
C LEU A 150 -14.57 2.88 1.21
N LEU A 151 -13.68 2.43 0.31
CA LEU A 151 -14.06 1.73 -0.92
C LEU A 151 -14.61 0.34 -0.61
N LEU A 152 -14.05 -0.38 0.36
CA LEU A 152 -14.59 -1.67 0.80
C LEU A 152 -15.99 -1.54 1.43
N ALA A 153 -16.23 -0.47 2.20
CA ALA A 153 -17.56 -0.16 2.72
C ALA A 153 -18.53 0.20 1.59
N ALA A 154 -18.07 0.93 0.58
CA ALA A 154 -18.86 1.25 -0.61
C ALA A 154 -19.24 -0.01 -1.40
N VAL A 155 -18.30 -0.95 -1.56
CA VAL A 155 -18.55 -2.26 -2.17
C VAL A 155 -19.63 -3.03 -1.40
N ALA A 156 -19.55 -3.10 -0.07
CA ALA A 156 -20.58 -3.76 0.75
C ALA A 156 -21.95 -3.09 0.61
N GLY A 157 -21.99 -1.76 0.57
CA GLY A 157 -23.20 -0.99 0.32
C GLY A 157 -23.80 -1.27 -1.06
N LEU A 158 -22.96 -1.35 -2.09
CA LEU A 158 -23.39 -1.60 -3.47
C LEU A 158 -23.92 -3.02 -3.65
N LYS A 159 -23.27 -4.03 -3.07
CA LYS A 159 -23.79 -5.41 -3.00
C LYS A 159 -25.22 -5.45 -2.47
N THR A 160 -25.48 -4.73 -1.38
CA THR A 160 -26.82 -4.63 -0.78
C THR A 160 -27.82 -3.93 -1.70
N GLN A 161 -27.38 -2.93 -2.48
CA GLN A 161 -28.27 -2.29 -3.45
C GLN A 161 -28.60 -3.21 -4.63
N TYR A 162 -27.63 -3.96 -5.12
CA TYR A 162 -27.82 -4.94 -6.20
C TYR A 162 -28.77 -6.05 -5.81
N GLU A 163 -28.61 -6.63 -4.62
CA GLU A 163 -29.55 -7.63 -4.10
C GLU A 163 -31.00 -7.11 -4.02
N ARG A 164 -31.17 -5.81 -3.75
CA ARG A 164 -32.50 -5.19 -3.58
C ARG A 164 -33.14 -4.65 -4.86
N LYS A 165 -32.34 -4.23 -5.84
CA LYS A 165 -32.81 -3.40 -6.97
C LYS A 165 -32.30 -3.85 -8.34
N GLY A 166 -31.44 -4.87 -8.38
CA GLY A 166 -30.69 -5.22 -9.58
C GLY A 166 -29.46 -4.35 -9.81
N LEU A 167 -28.61 -4.78 -10.72
CA LEU A 167 -27.34 -4.19 -11.11
C LEU A 167 -27.57 -3.08 -12.15
N GLN A 168 -28.44 -3.34 -13.12
CA GLN A 168 -28.81 -2.45 -14.21
C GLN A 168 -27.63 -2.00 -15.08
N ILE A 169 -26.56 -2.81 -15.13
CA ILE A 169 -25.33 -2.44 -15.84
C ILE A 169 -25.54 -2.52 -17.35
N HIS A 170 -26.23 -3.56 -17.84
CA HIS A 170 -26.50 -3.73 -19.27
C HIS A 170 -27.42 -2.63 -19.83
N GLU A 171 -28.44 -2.25 -19.09
CA GLU A 171 -29.40 -1.20 -19.49
C GLU A 171 -28.72 0.17 -19.55
N LYS A 172 -27.82 0.46 -18.59
CA LYS A 172 -27.00 1.68 -18.62
C LYS A 172 -26.03 1.69 -19.78
N ALA A 173 -25.38 0.57 -20.07
CA ALA A 173 -24.52 0.44 -21.25
C ALA A 173 -25.32 0.71 -22.52
N SER A 174 -26.48 0.08 -22.67
CA SER A 174 -27.39 0.28 -23.80
C SER A 174 -27.83 1.74 -23.95
N THR A 175 -28.10 2.43 -22.84
CA THR A 175 -28.44 3.86 -22.82
C THR A 175 -27.28 4.72 -23.34
N ILE A 176 -26.06 4.51 -22.86
CA ILE A 176 -24.86 5.24 -23.31
C ILE A 176 -24.66 5.05 -24.82
N ILE A 177 -24.74 3.80 -25.29
CA ILE A 177 -24.60 3.47 -26.72
C ILE A 177 -25.69 4.12 -27.58
N SER A 178 -26.92 4.19 -27.07
CA SER A 178 -28.02 4.84 -27.79
C SER A 178 -27.82 6.35 -27.93
N ASN A 179 -27.21 6.99 -26.94
CA ASN A 179 -26.92 8.42 -26.92
C ASN A 179 -25.69 8.77 -27.77
N ASN A 180 -24.68 7.91 -27.81
CA ASN A 180 -23.47 8.10 -28.60
C ASN A 180 -23.28 7.00 -29.65
N LYS A 181 -23.89 7.21 -30.83
CA LYS A 181 -23.88 6.23 -31.94
C LYS A 181 -22.48 5.86 -32.44
N ARG A 182 -21.46 6.71 -32.21
CA ARG A 182 -20.06 6.42 -32.60
C ARG A 182 -19.49 5.23 -31.82
N LEU A 183 -19.98 5.01 -30.60
CA LEU A 183 -19.52 3.93 -29.73
C LEU A 183 -20.14 2.57 -30.06
N ARG A 184 -21.27 2.56 -30.79
CA ARG A 184 -22.07 1.34 -31.02
C ARG A 184 -21.27 0.16 -31.55
N MET A 185 -20.36 0.39 -32.50
CA MET A 185 -19.58 -0.69 -33.12
C MET A 185 -18.58 -1.35 -32.17
N LYS A 186 -17.99 -0.58 -31.23
CA LYS A 186 -16.89 -1.06 -30.37
C LYS A 186 -17.35 -1.38 -28.94
N TYR A 187 -18.30 -0.62 -28.40
CA TYR A 187 -18.74 -0.67 -27.01
C TYR A 187 -20.14 -1.25 -26.83
N GLY A 188 -20.87 -1.53 -27.92
CA GLY A 188 -22.11 -2.29 -27.86
C GLY A 188 -21.83 -3.74 -27.47
N ARG A 189 -22.80 -4.41 -26.82
CA ARG A 189 -22.71 -5.85 -26.53
C ARG A 189 -22.53 -6.60 -27.87
N PRO A 190 -21.48 -7.42 -28.02
CA PRO A 190 -21.24 -8.18 -29.25
C PRO A 190 -22.39 -9.15 -29.56
N GLU A 191 -22.59 -9.43 -30.85
CA GLU A 191 -23.50 -10.49 -31.32
C GLU A 191 -22.86 -11.88 -31.19
N ASP A 192 -21.53 -11.96 -31.17
CA ASP A 192 -20.79 -13.17 -30.89
C ASP A 192 -21.22 -13.76 -29.54
N PRO A 193 -21.52 -15.07 -29.48
CA PRO A 193 -21.95 -15.68 -28.24
C PRO A 193 -20.79 -15.72 -27.23
N ASP A 194 -21.16 -15.72 -25.96
CA ASP A 194 -20.22 -15.97 -24.88
C ASP A 194 -19.76 -17.44 -24.89
N SER A 195 -18.57 -17.69 -25.43
CA SER A 195 -18.01 -19.02 -25.64
C SER A 195 -16.77 -19.26 -24.77
N LEU A 196 -16.87 -20.24 -23.88
CA LEU A 196 -15.75 -20.73 -23.07
C LEU A 196 -15.27 -22.06 -23.65
N PHE A 197 -14.03 -22.11 -24.12
CA PHE A 197 -13.43 -23.34 -24.62
C PHE A 197 -12.98 -24.25 -23.48
N ALA A 198 -13.02 -25.56 -23.72
CA ALA A 198 -12.40 -26.52 -22.82
C ALA A 198 -10.88 -26.29 -22.80
N ALA A 199 -10.25 -26.36 -21.62
CA ALA A 199 -8.83 -26.01 -21.46
C ALA A 199 -7.86 -26.88 -22.28
N SER A 200 -8.28 -28.04 -22.74
CA SER A 200 -7.51 -28.93 -23.63
C SER A 200 -7.54 -28.53 -25.11
N ILE A 201 -8.37 -27.56 -25.49
CA ILE A 201 -8.47 -27.10 -26.87
C ILE A 201 -7.51 -25.93 -27.04
N GLU A 202 -6.49 -26.13 -27.85
CA GLU A 202 -5.51 -25.10 -28.20
C GLU A 202 -5.78 -24.58 -29.61
N HIS A 203 -5.76 -23.26 -29.76
CA HIS A 203 -5.84 -22.61 -31.06
C HIS A 203 -4.45 -22.51 -31.69
N SER A 204 -4.30 -23.01 -32.92
CA SER A 204 -3.00 -23.14 -33.58
C SER A 204 -2.49 -21.86 -34.26
N SER A 205 -3.32 -20.82 -34.36
CA SER A 205 -2.95 -19.52 -34.96
C SER A 205 -3.30 -18.36 -34.02
N ASP A 206 -2.31 -17.54 -33.68
CA ASP A 206 -2.48 -16.32 -32.89
C ASP A 206 -2.35 -15.10 -33.84
N PRO A 207 -3.36 -14.21 -33.95
CA PRO A 207 -4.66 -14.16 -33.24
C PRO A 207 -5.76 -15.11 -33.79
N CYS A 208 -6.73 -15.51 -32.94
CA CYS A 208 -8.02 -16.09 -33.41
C CYS A 208 -8.88 -14.95 -34.01
N HIS A 209 -8.76 -14.75 -35.33
CA HIS A 209 -9.40 -13.65 -36.05
C HIS A 209 -10.92 -13.83 -36.30
N GLU A 210 -11.44 -15.06 -36.23
CA GLU A 210 -12.85 -15.39 -36.43
C GLU A 210 -13.36 -16.33 -35.33
N PHE A 211 -14.66 -16.38 -35.09
CA PHE A 211 -15.26 -17.31 -34.13
C PHE A 211 -14.88 -18.76 -34.48
N CYS A 212 -13.88 -19.30 -33.79
CA CYS A 212 -13.08 -20.46 -34.25
C CYS A 212 -13.57 -21.81 -33.70
N VAL A 213 -14.84 -21.91 -33.28
CA VAL A 213 -15.46 -23.15 -32.76
C VAL A 213 -15.60 -24.18 -33.90
N LYS A 214 -14.92 -25.33 -33.78
CA LYS A 214 -14.97 -26.40 -34.80
C LYS A 214 -16.04 -27.43 -34.50
N ALA A 215 -16.26 -27.74 -33.23
CA ALA A 215 -17.30 -28.64 -32.76
C ALA A 215 -17.96 -28.12 -31.48
N PRO A 216 -19.26 -28.42 -31.24
CA PRO A 216 -19.92 -28.06 -29.97
C PRO A 216 -19.22 -28.62 -28.72
N ALA A 217 -18.52 -29.75 -28.85
CA ALA A 217 -17.76 -30.37 -27.77
C ALA A 217 -16.46 -29.62 -27.40
N ASP A 218 -16.03 -28.65 -28.22
CA ASP A 218 -14.88 -27.79 -27.90
C ASP A 218 -15.24 -26.77 -26.81
N LEU A 219 -16.53 -26.51 -26.62
CA LEU A 219 -17.05 -25.54 -25.66
C LEU A 219 -17.49 -26.22 -24.37
N ILE A 220 -17.32 -25.50 -23.27
CA ILE A 220 -17.94 -25.84 -21.99
C ILE A 220 -19.44 -25.50 -22.08
N ASP A 221 -20.29 -26.51 -21.90
CA ASP A 221 -21.73 -26.32 -21.82
C ASP A 221 -22.09 -25.50 -20.57
N ARG A 222 -22.74 -24.36 -20.80
CA ARG A 222 -23.16 -23.42 -19.74
C ARG A 222 -24.63 -23.12 -19.92
N THR A 223 -25.40 -23.40 -18.89
CA THR A 223 -26.84 -23.11 -18.88
C THR A 223 -27.06 -21.60 -18.97
N PRO A 224 -28.10 -21.14 -19.69
CA PRO A 224 -28.47 -19.73 -19.68
C PRO A 224 -28.77 -19.27 -18.25
N ARG A 225 -28.27 -18.08 -17.89
CA ARG A 225 -28.62 -17.43 -16.62
C ARG A 225 -30.14 -17.34 -16.48
N GLN A 226 -30.64 -17.62 -15.29
CA GLN A 226 -32.05 -17.55 -14.94
C GLN A 226 -32.26 -16.43 -13.93
N GLU A 227 -33.46 -15.86 -13.88
CA GLU A 227 -33.81 -14.90 -12.85
C GLU A 227 -33.49 -15.45 -11.44
N PRO A 228 -32.94 -14.63 -10.52
CA PRO A 228 -32.80 -13.18 -10.60
C PRO A 228 -31.49 -12.67 -11.24
N MET A 229 -30.69 -13.52 -11.87
CA MET A 229 -29.44 -13.11 -12.50
C MET A 229 -29.69 -12.20 -13.71
N GLU A 230 -28.80 -11.23 -13.89
CA GLU A 230 -28.82 -10.29 -15.02
C GLU A 230 -27.83 -10.70 -16.11
N ASP A 231 -27.90 -9.98 -17.23
CA ASP A 231 -26.99 -10.14 -18.37
C ASP A 231 -25.52 -9.93 -17.99
N VAL A 232 -25.27 -9.05 -17.02
CA VAL A 232 -23.96 -8.71 -16.49
C VAL A 232 -24.00 -8.96 -14.99
N GLU A 233 -23.11 -9.82 -14.50
CA GLU A 233 -22.95 -10.10 -13.08
C GLU A 233 -21.68 -9.44 -12.52
N VAL A 234 -21.63 -9.26 -11.19
CA VAL A 234 -20.46 -8.70 -10.51
C VAL A 234 -19.90 -9.71 -9.52
N HIS A 235 -18.63 -10.06 -9.71
CA HIS A 235 -17.89 -11.00 -8.89
C HIS A 235 -16.89 -10.26 -8.01
N TYR A 236 -16.68 -10.75 -6.78
CA TYR A 236 -15.85 -10.08 -5.79
C TYR A 236 -14.84 -11.05 -5.21
N GLY A 237 -13.56 -10.73 -5.34
CA GLY A 237 -12.50 -11.60 -4.83
C GLY A 237 -11.14 -11.20 -5.37
N THR A 238 -10.30 -12.21 -5.59
CA THR A 238 -8.90 -11.99 -5.93
C THR A 238 -8.70 -11.82 -7.43
N ILE A 239 -8.01 -10.75 -7.78
CA ILE A 239 -7.56 -10.44 -9.15
C ILE A 239 -6.07 -10.77 -9.24
N ALA A 240 -5.69 -11.60 -10.19
CA ALA A 240 -4.31 -11.90 -10.48
C ALA A 240 -3.68 -10.81 -11.36
N SER A 241 -2.52 -10.32 -10.94
CA SER A 241 -1.79 -9.24 -11.59
C SER A 241 -0.38 -9.69 -11.98
N GLY A 242 0.13 -9.22 -13.13
CA GLY A 242 1.50 -9.53 -13.54
C GLY A 242 1.91 -8.80 -14.81
N ASN A 243 3.20 -8.83 -15.15
CA ASN A 243 3.71 -8.30 -16.42
C ASN A 243 3.62 -9.30 -17.58
N THR A 244 3.21 -10.53 -17.31
CA THR A 244 2.96 -11.55 -18.33
C THR A 244 1.48 -11.52 -18.74
N LEU A 245 1.18 -11.78 -20.02
CA LEU A 245 -0.20 -11.98 -20.47
C LEU A 245 -0.57 -13.46 -20.27
N MET A 246 -1.68 -13.73 -19.57
CA MET A 246 -2.17 -15.10 -19.39
C MET A 246 -2.96 -15.56 -20.63
N VAL A 247 -2.41 -16.52 -21.36
CA VAL A 247 -3.05 -17.13 -22.55
C VAL A 247 -3.11 -18.66 -22.47
N ASP A 248 -2.68 -19.23 -21.34
CA ASP A 248 -2.67 -20.67 -21.08
C ASP A 248 -3.88 -21.04 -20.20
N ALA A 249 -4.86 -21.70 -20.80
CA ALA A 249 -6.10 -22.10 -20.15
C ALA A 249 -5.87 -23.10 -19.00
N ALA A 250 -4.89 -24.00 -19.14
CA ALA A 250 -4.57 -24.97 -18.10
C ALA A 250 -3.91 -24.28 -16.90
N LYS A 251 -3.00 -23.33 -17.16
CA LYS A 251 -2.36 -22.54 -16.10
C LYS A 251 -3.35 -21.61 -15.41
N ARG A 252 -4.25 -20.98 -16.18
CA ARG A 252 -5.38 -20.20 -15.67
C ARG A 252 -6.21 -21.02 -14.70
N ASP A 253 -6.65 -22.22 -15.10
CA ASP A 253 -7.50 -23.09 -14.27
C ASP A 253 -6.78 -23.58 -13.00
N GLU A 254 -5.49 -23.92 -13.11
CA GLU A 254 -4.64 -24.27 -11.96
C GLU A 254 -4.62 -23.13 -10.93
N LEU A 255 -4.30 -21.91 -11.37
CA LEU A 255 -4.21 -20.73 -10.53
C LEU A 255 -5.58 -20.32 -9.96
N ALA A 256 -6.64 -20.37 -10.77
CA ALA A 256 -8.01 -20.11 -10.34
C ALA A 256 -8.43 -21.06 -9.20
N SER A 257 -8.15 -22.35 -9.35
CA SER A 257 -8.49 -23.34 -8.32
C SER A 257 -7.63 -23.22 -7.06
N LYS A 258 -6.32 -22.96 -7.21
CA LYS A 258 -5.37 -22.98 -6.09
C LYS A 258 -5.43 -21.69 -5.28
N GLU A 259 -5.50 -20.55 -5.95
CA GLU A 259 -5.37 -19.22 -5.36
C GLU A 259 -6.70 -18.45 -5.37
N SER A 260 -7.82 -19.08 -5.76
CA SER A 260 -9.16 -18.47 -5.84
C SER A 260 -9.20 -17.20 -6.71
N ILE A 261 -8.45 -17.21 -7.82
CA ILE A 261 -8.37 -16.11 -8.77
C ILE A 261 -9.65 -16.06 -9.61
N LEU A 262 -10.20 -14.86 -9.78
CA LEU A 262 -11.40 -14.61 -10.58
C LEU A 262 -11.08 -14.02 -11.96
N CYS A 263 -10.02 -13.22 -12.07
CA CYS A 263 -9.57 -12.68 -13.35
C CYS A 263 -8.08 -12.35 -13.34
N PHE A 264 -7.49 -12.21 -14.52
CA PHE A 264 -6.12 -11.81 -14.77
C PHE A 264 -6.06 -10.44 -15.46
N GLU A 265 -5.12 -9.60 -15.05
CA GLU A 265 -4.81 -8.29 -15.62
C GLU A 265 -3.33 -7.95 -15.39
N MET A 266 -2.85 -6.79 -15.86
CA MET A 266 -1.41 -6.52 -15.94
C MET A 266 -0.89 -5.31 -15.16
N GLU A 267 -1.74 -4.56 -14.45
CA GLU A 267 -1.34 -3.26 -13.88
C GLU A 267 -1.40 -3.20 -12.35
N ALA A 268 -2.40 -3.84 -11.73
CA ALA A 268 -2.79 -3.56 -10.34
C ALA A 268 -1.66 -3.77 -9.32
N ALA A 269 -0.82 -4.79 -9.48
CA ALA A 269 0.31 -5.05 -8.58
C ALA A 269 1.30 -3.87 -8.48
N GLY A 270 1.41 -3.04 -9.52
CA GLY A 270 2.22 -1.82 -9.50
C GLY A 270 1.58 -0.67 -8.72
N LEU A 271 0.27 -0.72 -8.48
CA LEU A 271 -0.50 0.38 -7.90
C LEU A 271 -0.78 0.21 -6.42
N MET A 272 -1.13 -1.01 -5.96
CA MET A 272 -1.74 -1.23 -4.64
C MET A 272 -0.96 -0.62 -3.47
N ASP A 273 0.36 -0.59 -3.54
CA ASP A 273 1.22 -0.15 -2.44
C ASP A 273 1.50 1.36 -2.41
N GLY A 274 1.45 2.03 -3.58
CA GLY A 274 1.73 3.47 -3.72
C GLY A 274 0.50 4.33 -4.04
N PHE A 275 -0.55 3.72 -4.58
CA PHE A 275 -1.80 4.35 -5.00
C PHE A 275 -2.98 3.51 -4.50
N PRO A 276 -3.42 3.74 -3.24
CA PRO A 276 -4.51 2.96 -2.64
C PRO A 276 -5.79 3.08 -3.49
N CYS A 277 -6.16 1.98 -4.16
CA CYS A 277 -7.24 1.97 -5.14
C CYS A 277 -8.13 0.74 -5.04
N LEU A 278 -9.31 0.82 -5.68
CA LEU A 278 -10.15 -0.33 -5.99
C LEU A 278 -9.88 -0.76 -7.43
N ILE A 279 -9.69 -2.06 -7.65
CA ILE A 279 -9.47 -2.62 -8.98
C ILE A 279 -10.81 -3.16 -9.51
N ILE A 280 -11.19 -2.74 -10.71
CA ILE A 280 -12.47 -3.07 -11.34
C ILE A 280 -12.18 -3.50 -12.77
N ARG A 281 -12.44 -4.78 -13.08
CA ARG A 281 -12.14 -5.38 -14.38
C ARG A 281 -13.39 -5.89 -15.07
N GLY A 282 -13.65 -5.38 -16.26
CA GLY A 282 -14.65 -5.96 -17.16
C GLY A 282 -14.05 -7.15 -17.90
N ILE A 283 -14.77 -8.25 -17.97
CA ILE A 283 -14.25 -9.48 -18.56
C ILE A 283 -14.36 -9.45 -20.09
N SER A 284 -13.21 -9.41 -20.76
CA SER A 284 -13.14 -9.31 -22.24
C SER A 284 -12.73 -10.60 -22.94
N HIS A 285 -12.12 -11.55 -22.23
CA HIS A 285 -11.63 -12.82 -22.74
C HIS A 285 -11.51 -13.83 -21.60
N TYR A 286 -11.12 -15.07 -21.89
CA TYR A 286 -10.96 -16.13 -20.88
C TYR A 286 -9.50 -16.54 -20.65
N CYS A 287 -8.52 -15.71 -20.98
CA CYS A 287 -7.11 -16.06 -20.79
C CYS A 287 -6.71 -17.40 -21.45
N ASP A 288 -7.20 -17.64 -22.66
CA ASP A 288 -6.87 -18.80 -23.48
C ASP A 288 -6.42 -18.38 -24.87
N SER A 289 -6.03 -19.35 -25.68
CA SER A 289 -5.56 -19.14 -27.06
C SER A 289 -6.66 -18.68 -28.03
N HIS A 290 -7.92 -18.57 -27.61
CA HIS A 290 -9.06 -18.16 -28.43
C HIS A 290 -9.48 -16.70 -28.18
N GLN A 291 -8.71 -15.94 -27.40
CA GLN A 291 -8.97 -14.54 -27.11
C GLN A 291 -9.10 -13.68 -28.38
N ASN A 292 -10.02 -12.72 -28.34
CA ASN A 292 -10.23 -11.73 -29.40
C ASN A 292 -10.70 -10.39 -28.82
N ASP A 293 -10.65 -9.34 -29.65
CA ASP A 293 -10.87 -7.97 -29.17
C ASP A 293 -12.33 -7.51 -29.19
N LYS A 294 -13.28 -8.35 -29.64
CA LYS A 294 -14.68 -7.93 -29.86
C LYS A 294 -15.38 -7.50 -28.58
N TRP A 295 -15.05 -8.14 -27.46
CA TRP A 295 -15.66 -7.87 -26.16
C TRP A 295 -15.00 -6.74 -25.38
N GLN A 296 -13.82 -6.25 -25.80
CA GLN A 296 -13.04 -5.28 -25.02
C GLN A 296 -13.81 -3.99 -24.73
N GLY A 297 -14.48 -3.42 -25.73
CA GLY A 297 -15.20 -2.15 -25.53
C GLY A 297 -16.41 -2.33 -24.62
N TYR A 298 -17.22 -3.37 -24.82
CA TYR A 298 -18.37 -3.64 -23.95
C TYR A 298 -17.93 -3.92 -22.52
N ALA A 299 -16.91 -4.75 -22.32
CA ALA A 299 -16.33 -5.05 -21.01
C ALA A 299 -15.77 -3.80 -20.31
N ALA A 300 -15.04 -2.94 -21.04
CA ALA A 300 -14.56 -1.67 -20.50
C ALA A 300 -15.73 -0.78 -20.02
N LEU A 301 -16.82 -0.75 -20.79
CA LEU A 301 -18.01 0.03 -20.45
C LEU A 301 -18.74 -0.52 -19.21
N THR A 302 -18.88 -1.84 -19.06
CA THR A 302 -19.52 -2.43 -17.87
C THR A 302 -18.70 -2.15 -16.61
N ALA A 303 -17.37 -2.24 -16.69
CA ALA A 303 -16.46 -1.89 -15.60
C ALA A 303 -16.57 -0.40 -15.21
N ALA A 304 -16.58 0.50 -16.19
CA ALA A 304 -16.71 1.94 -15.97
C ALA A 304 -18.07 2.30 -15.34
N ILE A 305 -19.16 1.67 -15.77
CA ILE A 305 -20.49 1.85 -15.17
C ILE A 305 -20.49 1.42 -13.70
N TYR A 306 -19.87 0.28 -13.38
CA TYR A 306 -19.74 -0.17 -11.99
C TYR A 306 -18.92 0.83 -11.16
N ALA A 307 -17.83 1.38 -11.70
CA ALA A 307 -17.03 2.41 -11.04
C ALA A 307 -17.86 3.68 -10.73
N LYS A 308 -18.69 4.14 -11.69
CA LYS A 308 -19.65 5.24 -11.46
C LYS A 308 -20.67 4.90 -10.37
N GLN A 309 -21.12 3.65 -10.28
CA GLN A 309 -22.04 3.21 -9.23
C GLN A 309 -21.38 3.20 -7.84
N ILE A 310 -20.13 2.76 -7.73
CA ILE A 310 -19.35 2.83 -6.48
C ILE A 310 -19.21 4.27 -6.00
N LEU A 311 -18.88 5.20 -6.89
CA LEU A 311 -18.82 6.64 -6.56
C LEU A 311 -20.18 7.20 -6.16
N GLY A 312 -21.28 6.63 -6.65
CA GLY A 312 -22.64 6.98 -6.23
C GLY A 312 -23.02 6.51 -4.81
N ILE A 313 -22.32 5.50 -4.27
CA ILE A 313 -22.50 5.05 -2.88
C ILE A 313 -21.72 5.94 -1.91
N THR A 314 -20.54 6.41 -2.32
CA THR A 314 -19.72 7.29 -1.49
C THR A 314 -20.20 8.74 -1.59
N ARG A 315 -20.33 9.42 -0.44
CA ARG A 315 -20.59 10.86 -0.42
C ARG A 315 -19.28 11.61 -0.58
N SER A 316 -19.25 12.65 -1.42
CA SER A 316 -18.04 13.45 -1.65
C SER A 316 -17.52 14.11 -0.36
N GLU A 317 -18.41 14.46 0.58
CA GLU A 317 -18.00 14.99 1.89
C GLU A 317 -17.32 13.94 2.78
N ALA A 318 -17.67 12.67 2.63
CA ALA A 318 -16.99 11.58 3.34
C ALA A 318 -15.58 11.35 2.74
N VAL A 319 -15.47 11.40 1.41
CA VAL A 319 -14.19 11.31 0.70
C VAL A 319 -13.25 12.44 1.13
N ALA A 320 -13.74 13.67 1.21
CA ALA A 320 -12.92 14.84 1.58
C ALA A 320 -12.30 14.75 3.00
N ARG A 321 -12.82 13.87 3.87
CA ARG A 321 -12.28 13.65 5.24
C ARG A 321 -11.20 12.59 5.30
N GLU A 322 -11.07 11.74 4.27
CA GLU A 322 -9.98 10.79 4.19
C GLU A 322 -8.65 11.54 4.08
N THR A 323 -7.57 11.02 4.64
CA THR A 323 -6.20 11.53 4.41
C THR A 323 -5.83 11.43 2.92
N THR A 324 -5.09 12.40 2.38
CA THR A 324 -4.64 12.34 0.97
C THR A 324 -3.60 11.22 0.79
N ILE A 325 -3.48 10.73 -0.44
CA ILE A 325 -2.40 9.79 -0.79
C ILE A 325 -1.04 10.50 -0.61
N PHE A 326 -0.95 11.76 -1.07
CA PHE A 326 0.27 12.56 -0.97
C PHE A 326 0.76 12.76 0.46
N SER A 327 -0.14 13.02 1.43
CA SER A 327 0.26 13.19 2.84
C SER A 327 0.81 11.90 3.43
N LYS A 328 0.18 10.75 3.13
CA LYS A 328 0.69 9.43 3.55
C LYS A 328 2.10 9.15 3.02
N THR A 329 2.34 9.48 1.75
CA THR A 329 3.68 9.30 1.14
C THR A 329 4.73 10.18 1.82
N ASN A 330 4.39 11.41 2.19
CA ASN A 330 5.29 12.31 2.90
C ASN A 330 5.56 11.84 4.34
N GLU A 331 4.54 11.37 5.06
CA GLU A 331 4.69 10.82 6.42
C GLU A 331 5.64 9.62 6.45
N VAL A 332 5.52 8.70 5.48
CA VAL A 332 6.44 7.57 5.33
C VAL A 332 7.87 8.07 5.07
N THR A 333 8.01 9.07 4.20
CA THR A 333 9.33 9.64 3.89
C THR A 333 9.98 10.27 5.12
N SER A 334 9.21 11.04 5.92
CA SER A 334 9.72 11.61 7.17
C SER A 334 10.09 10.54 8.18
N GLY A 335 9.27 9.49 8.35
CA GLY A 335 9.58 8.40 9.27
C GLY A 335 10.84 7.62 8.88
N VAL A 336 11.11 7.47 7.57
CA VAL A 336 12.35 6.88 7.08
C VAL A 336 13.56 7.76 7.40
N GLU A 337 13.46 9.09 7.24
CA GLU A 337 14.55 10.00 7.60
C GLU A 337 14.81 10.05 9.10
N ASP A 338 13.77 9.99 9.93
CA ASP A 338 13.89 9.88 11.39
C ASP A 338 14.55 8.55 11.81
N LEU A 339 14.19 7.45 11.15
CA LEU A 339 14.82 6.14 11.38
C LEU A 339 16.29 6.14 10.96
N LYS A 340 16.62 6.68 9.78
CA LYS A 340 18.02 6.83 9.33
C LYS A 340 18.85 7.64 10.33
N ARG A 341 18.26 8.74 10.84
CA ARG A 341 18.92 9.56 11.87
C ARG A 341 19.15 8.76 13.14
N SER A 342 18.14 8.02 13.64
CA SER A 342 18.28 7.19 14.83
C SER A 342 19.34 6.09 14.66
N ILE A 343 19.41 5.46 13.48
CA ILE A 343 20.47 4.48 13.15
C ILE A 343 21.85 5.16 13.17
N ALA A 344 22.00 6.31 12.51
CA ALA A 344 23.28 7.04 12.49
C ALA A 344 23.72 7.49 13.88
N GLU A 345 22.78 7.94 14.72
CA GLU A 345 23.04 8.29 16.13
C GLU A 345 23.51 7.05 16.93
N GLN A 346 22.89 5.89 16.73
CA GLN A 346 23.32 4.63 17.37
C GLN A 346 24.68 4.15 16.87
N GLU A 347 24.95 4.21 15.57
CA GLU A 347 26.25 3.86 15.00
C GLU A 347 27.36 4.75 15.56
N MET A 348 27.09 6.05 15.67
CA MET A 348 28.02 7.01 16.28
C MET A 348 28.29 6.66 17.76
N LEU A 349 27.25 6.40 18.55
CA LEU A 349 27.40 6.01 19.96
C LEU A 349 28.18 4.70 20.13
N ASN A 350 27.98 3.74 19.24
CA ASN A 350 28.74 2.48 19.20
C ASN A 350 30.20 2.72 18.78
N TRP A 351 30.47 3.64 17.86
CA TRP A 351 31.83 4.02 17.47
C TRP A 351 32.59 4.71 18.59
N VAL A 352 31.95 5.64 19.32
CA VAL A 352 32.57 6.33 20.47
C VAL A 352 33.08 5.30 21.47
N LEU A 353 32.33 4.22 21.68
CA LEU A 353 32.74 3.15 22.57
C LEU A 353 31.96 1.85 22.30
N GLU A 354 32.64 0.79 21.88
CA GLU A 354 32.00 -0.53 21.62
C GLU A 354 31.49 -1.23 22.89
N GLU A 355 32.09 -0.99 24.06
CA GLU A 355 31.74 -1.67 25.32
C GLU A 355 30.79 -0.85 26.20
N ASP A 356 29.73 -1.49 26.71
CA ASP A 356 28.74 -0.87 27.59
C ASP A 356 29.18 -0.93 29.08
N PHE A 357 29.63 0.20 29.62
CA PHE A 357 29.98 0.35 31.04
C PHE A 357 28.73 0.34 31.96
N GLY A 358 27.52 0.54 31.43
CA GLY A 358 26.26 0.56 32.19
C GLY A 358 25.91 -0.81 32.80
N ASN A 359 26.31 -1.90 32.14
CA ASN A 359 26.14 -3.26 32.66
C ASN A 359 26.80 -3.49 34.02
N TYR A 360 27.84 -2.72 34.35
CA TYR A 360 28.51 -2.82 35.63
C TYR A 360 27.67 -2.28 36.79
N GLN A 361 27.06 -1.12 36.58
CA GLN A 361 26.18 -0.50 37.57
C GLN A 361 25.00 -1.44 37.86
N LEU A 362 24.44 -2.06 36.82
CA LEU A 362 23.39 -3.07 36.93
C LEU A 362 23.87 -4.32 37.68
N ASP A 363 25.07 -4.83 37.37
CA ASP A 363 25.68 -5.97 38.06
C ASP A 363 25.90 -5.70 39.56
N GLU A 364 26.44 -4.53 39.93
CA GLU A 364 26.59 -4.16 41.36
C GLU A 364 25.25 -3.86 42.05
N CYS A 365 24.25 -3.34 41.33
CA CYS A 365 22.89 -3.21 41.84
C CYS A 365 22.20 -4.57 42.04
N SER A 366 22.52 -5.58 41.23
CA SER A 366 21.95 -6.93 41.38
C SER A 366 22.49 -7.68 42.61
N LYS A 367 23.70 -7.34 43.05
CA LYS A 367 24.38 -7.99 44.19
C LYS A 367 23.98 -7.45 45.57
N LYS A 368 23.26 -6.32 45.63
CA LYS A 368 22.84 -5.69 46.90
C LYS A 368 21.44 -6.15 47.32
N ALA A 369 21.23 -6.27 48.63
CA ALA A 369 19.90 -6.43 49.19
C ALA A 369 19.14 -5.10 49.21
N SER A 370 17.82 -5.13 49.07
CA SER A 370 16.98 -3.93 49.16
C SER A 370 17.17 -3.22 50.51
N GLY A 371 17.24 -1.89 50.50
CA GLY A 371 17.48 -1.06 51.70
C GLY A 371 18.94 -0.90 52.12
N THR A 372 19.88 -1.59 51.46
CA THR A 372 21.33 -1.41 51.67
C THR A 372 21.72 0.07 51.49
N TYR A 373 22.50 0.62 52.43
CA TYR A 373 22.92 2.05 52.46
C TYR A 373 21.80 3.10 52.56
N GLY A 374 20.54 2.71 52.81
CA GLY A 374 19.42 3.67 52.98
C GLY A 374 19.65 4.66 54.14
N TRP A 375 20.33 4.25 55.21
CA TRP A 375 20.70 5.13 56.33
C TRP A 375 21.58 6.32 55.89
N PHE A 376 22.42 6.13 54.87
CA PHE A 376 23.30 7.18 54.36
C PHE A 376 22.55 8.12 53.42
N LEU A 377 21.71 7.58 52.53
CA LEU A 377 20.87 8.38 51.64
C LEU A 377 19.89 9.27 52.41
N ASN A 378 19.46 8.84 53.60
CA ASN A 378 18.59 9.61 54.50
C ASN A 378 19.36 10.50 55.49
N SER A 379 20.69 10.54 55.42
CA SER A 379 21.51 11.34 56.33
C SER A 379 21.40 12.84 56.02
N ARG A 380 21.50 13.68 57.05
CA ARG A 380 21.43 15.14 56.89
C ARG A 380 22.64 15.63 56.09
N GLU A 381 23.77 14.97 56.25
CA GLU A 381 25.02 15.19 55.53
C GLU A 381 24.83 15.00 54.01
N TYR A 382 24.31 13.84 53.58
CA TYR A 382 24.07 13.56 52.16
C TYR A 382 23.13 14.57 51.51
N HIS A 383 22.02 14.92 52.17
CA HIS A 383 21.11 15.95 51.66
C HIS A 383 21.76 17.34 51.57
N SER A 384 22.59 17.71 52.54
CA SER A 384 23.27 19.01 52.55
C SER A 384 24.35 19.13 51.47
N GLU A 385 25.00 18.01 51.13
CA GLU A 385 26.07 17.93 50.13
C GLU A 385 25.50 17.86 48.70
N THR A 386 24.37 17.17 48.50
CA THR A 386 23.75 16.96 47.16
C THR A 386 22.87 18.11 46.66
N GLN A 387 22.52 19.07 47.52
CA GLN A 387 21.69 20.24 47.16
C GLN A 387 22.50 21.45 46.64
N LYS A 388 23.83 21.43 46.79
CA LYS A 388 24.71 22.52 46.39
C LYS A 388 25.33 22.23 45.03
N LYS A 389 25.44 23.26 44.19
CA LYS A 389 26.17 23.19 42.92
C LYS A 389 27.68 23.04 43.19
N ASP A 390 28.38 22.38 42.27
CA ASP A 390 29.85 22.29 42.23
C ASP A 390 30.50 21.69 43.50
N GLN A 391 29.86 20.69 44.11
CA GLN A 391 30.41 19.97 45.27
C GLN A 391 31.10 18.67 44.89
N VAL A 392 32.19 18.35 45.60
CA VAL A 392 32.89 17.06 45.51
C VAL A 392 32.73 16.34 46.85
N VAL A 393 32.03 15.21 46.83
CA VAL A 393 31.90 14.34 48.00
C VAL A 393 32.97 13.26 47.93
N PHE A 394 33.97 13.34 48.80
CA PHE A 394 35.06 12.36 48.86
C PHE A 394 34.88 11.41 50.05
N ARG A 395 34.71 10.11 49.78
CA ARG A 395 34.54 9.06 50.80
C ARG A 395 35.62 7.99 50.65
N PRO A 396 36.77 8.13 51.36
CA PRO A 396 37.82 7.13 51.30
C PRO A 396 37.42 5.86 52.06
N ALA A 397 37.96 4.73 51.62
CA ALA A 397 37.82 3.45 52.30
C ALA A 397 39.08 2.61 52.03
N ILE A 398 39.36 1.63 52.88
CA ILE A 398 40.48 0.70 52.68
C ILE A 398 40.18 -0.28 51.53
N ALA A 399 41.19 -0.95 50.98
CA ALA A 399 40.98 -1.93 49.92
C ALA A 399 40.19 -3.15 50.44
N GLY A 400 39.32 -3.73 49.60
CA GLY A 400 38.61 -4.98 49.92
C GLY A 400 37.29 -4.85 50.71
N VAL A 401 36.92 -3.68 51.23
CA VAL A 401 35.70 -3.50 52.06
C VAL A 401 34.39 -3.34 51.29
N GLY A 402 34.36 -3.71 50.00
CA GLY A 402 33.12 -3.71 49.22
C GLY A 402 32.61 -2.34 48.76
N LYS A 403 33.50 -1.36 48.51
CA LYS A 403 33.17 0.03 48.10
C LYS A 403 32.21 0.15 46.89
N ALA A 404 32.17 -0.86 46.03
CA ALA A 404 31.31 -0.84 44.85
C ALA A 404 29.82 -0.85 45.21
N SER A 405 29.44 -1.50 46.31
CA SER A 405 28.06 -1.58 46.82
C SER A 405 27.49 -0.23 47.32
N PRO A 406 28.20 0.57 48.14
CA PRO A 406 27.78 1.94 48.42
C PRO A 406 27.76 2.82 47.18
N ALA A 407 28.78 2.72 46.31
CA ALA A 407 28.87 3.53 45.11
C ALA A 407 27.66 3.32 44.18
N SER A 408 27.26 2.06 43.96
CA SER A 408 26.09 1.76 43.11
C SER A 408 24.80 2.34 43.70
N THR A 409 24.65 2.32 45.02
CA THR A 409 23.49 2.91 45.72
C THR A 409 23.46 4.44 45.61
N ILE A 410 24.62 5.08 45.71
CA ILE A 410 24.74 6.54 45.54
C ILE A 410 24.46 6.96 44.10
N ILE A 411 24.87 6.17 43.11
CA ILE A 411 24.66 6.42 41.68
C ILE A 411 23.19 6.20 41.27
N GLU A 412 22.51 5.20 41.85
CA GLU A 412 21.11 4.89 41.53
C GLU A 412 20.11 5.95 42.01
N ASN A 413 20.40 6.62 43.12
CA ASN A 413 19.53 7.67 43.67
C ASN A 413 19.28 8.86 42.69
N PRO A 414 20.30 9.49 42.09
CA PRO A 414 20.09 10.52 41.08
C PRO A 414 19.51 9.94 39.77
N HIS A 415 19.89 8.72 39.36
CA HIS A 415 19.30 8.08 38.16
C HIS A 415 17.78 7.94 38.26
N SER A 416 17.26 7.50 39.41
CA SER A 416 15.82 7.39 39.69
C SER A 416 15.15 8.74 39.91
N ARG A 417 15.83 9.69 40.57
CA ARG A 417 15.30 11.03 40.82
C ARG A 417 15.16 11.87 39.54
N PHE A 418 16.06 11.70 38.59
CA PHE A 418 16.12 12.43 37.32
C PHE A 418 15.80 11.51 36.13
N GLU A 419 15.03 10.45 36.33
CA GLU A 419 14.65 9.51 35.27
C GLU A 419 13.77 10.20 34.21
N THR A 420 12.87 11.08 34.65
CA THR A 420 11.94 11.82 33.79
C THR A 420 12.45 13.20 33.37
N ASP A 421 13.64 13.62 33.83
CA ASP A 421 14.21 14.93 33.54
C ASP A 421 15.23 14.83 32.40
N SER A 422 14.84 15.28 31.20
CA SER A 422 15.70 15.30 30.01
C SER A 422 16.80 16.36 30.06
N SER A 423 16.75 17.29 31.02
CA SER A 423 17.76 18.35 31.19
C SER A 423 18.93 17.95 32.10
N THR A 424 18.82 16.81 32.80
CA THR A 424 19.82 16.33 33.75
C THR A 424 20.35 14.95 33.35
N ALA A 425 21.65 14.87 33.08
CA ALA A 425 22.34 13.61 32.81
C ALA A 425 23.14 13.14 34.04
N THR A 426 22.99 11.88 34.42
CA THR A 426 23.80 11.25 35.47
C THR A 426 24.82 10.33 34.81
N VAL A 427 26.11 10.61 35.02
CA VAL A 427 27.21 9.80 34.48
C VAL A 427 28.04 9.18 35.59
N ASN A 428 28.57 8.00 35.34
CA ASN A 428 29.36 7.26 36.32
C ASN A 428 30.52 6.50 35.68
N THR A 429 31.51 6.16 36.50
CA THR A 429 32.67 5.36 36.09
C THR A 429 33.18 4.53 37.26
N TYR A 430 33.68 3.33 36.96
CA TYR A 430 34.25 2.39 37.92
C TYR A 430 35.69 2.04 37.56
N SER A 431 36.61 2.17 38.52
CA SER A 431 38.01 1.77 38.36
C SER A 431 38.28 0.46 39.11
N ARG A 432 38.57 -0.63 38.38
CA ARG A 432 38.89 -1.96 38.94
C ARG A 432 40.36 -2.35 38.73
N HIS A 433 40.98 -2.97 39.74
CA HIS A 433 42.37 -3.43 39.64
C HIS A 433 42.60 -4.53 38.58
N ASN A 434 41.56 -5.27 38.17
CA ASN A 434 41.68 -6.40 37.22
C ASN A 434 41.36 -6.03 35.76
N ARG A 435 41.13 -4.73 35.47
CA ARG A 435 40.79 -4.21 34.13
C ARG A 435 41.58 -2.95 33.78
N VAL A 436 42.88 -2.97 34.09
CA VAL A 436 43.78 -1.81 33.90
C VAL A 436 43.88 -1.42 32.42
N ASP A 437 43.83 -2.41 31.52
CA ASP A 437 43.75 -2.28 30.05
C ASP A 437 42.52 -1.50 29.55
N ARG A 438 41.52 -1.32 30.42
CA ARG A 438 40.24 -0.68 30.09
C ARG A 438 40.04 0.68 30.75
N GLN A 439 41.01 1.14 31.54
CA GLN A 439 40.93 2.40 32.32
C GLN A 439 41.86 3.49 31.78
N THR A 440 42.15 3.46 30.48
CA THR A 440 42.89 4.56 29.85
C THR A 440 42.04 5.83 29.83
N PHE A 441 42.69 6.99 29.86
CA PHE A 441 42.02 8.29 29.80
C PHE A 441 41.03 8.37 28.63
N THR A 442 41.43 7.88 27.45
CA THR A 442 40.60 7.86 26.24
C THR A 442 39.32 7.06 26.42
N LYS A 443 39.40 5.84 26.99
CA LYS A 443 38.24 4.96 27.19
C LYS A 443 37.28 5.50 28.24
N VAL A 444 37.81 6.07 29.33
CA VAL A 444 36.98 6.70 30.37
C VAL A 444 36.27 7.93 29.80
N ARG A 445 36.98 8.78 29.04
CA ARG A 445 36.38 9.96 28.40
C ARG A 445 35.29 9.58 27.39
N ALA A 446 35.55 8.57 26.57
CA ALA A 446 34.58 8.04 25.62
C ALA A 446 33.33 7.47 26.31
N SER A 447 33.50 6.74 27.42
CA SER A 447 32.38 6.24 28.23
C SER A 447 31.51 7.36 28.80
N LEU A 448 32.13 8.39 29.38
CA LEU A 448 31.40 9.53 29.91
C LEU A 448 30.67 10.29 28.79
N LEU A 449 31.32 10.44 27.63
CA LEU A 449 30.70 11.06 26.46
C LEU A 449 29.48 10.27 25.98
N ARG A 450 29.59 8.94 25.84
CA ARG A 450 28.48 8.07 25.47
C ARG A 450 27.31 8.19 26.47
N GLN A 451 27.57 8.10 27.77
CA GLN A 451 26.52 8.25 28.80
C GLN A 451 25.83 9.62 28.78
N LEU A 452 26.55 10.70 28.44
CA LEU A 452 25.95 12.03 28.25
C LEU A 452 25.07 12.11 27.00
N CYS A 453 25.32 11.25 26.02
CA CYS A 453 24.68 11.26 24.71
C CYS A 453 23.56 10.23 24.56
N GLU A 454 23.43 9.28 25.48
CA GLU A 454 22.35 8.26 25.46
C GLU A 454 20.94 8.84 25.74
N ARG A 455 20.85 10.00 26.39
CA ARG A 455 19.57 10.66 26.74
C ARG A 455 19.11 11.76 25.79
N PRO A 456 19.98 12.69 25.32
CA PRO A 456 19.53 13.73 24.40
C PRO A 456 19.27 13.14 23.00
N SER A 457 18.02 13.26 22.53
CA SER A 457 17.66 13.10 21.12
C SER A 457 17.06 14.43 20.63
N PRO A 458 17.59 15.02 19.55
CA PRO A 458 18.69 14.54 18.71
C PRO A 458 20.08 14.72 19.38
N LEU A 459 21.07 13.96 18.90
CA LEU A 459 22.47 14.14 19.31
C LEU A 459 22.99 15.54 18.91
N PRO A 460 23.84 16.20 19.73
CA PRO A 460 24.44 17.47 19.36
C PRO A 460 25.24 17.37 18.04
N GLU A 461 25.08 18.34 17.13
CA GLU A 461 25.76 18.33 15.82
C GLU A 461 27.29 18.20 15.91
N GLY A 462 27.90 18.76 16.95
CA GLY A 462 29.36 18.67 17.14
C GLY A 462 29.85 17.24 17.39
N ILE A 463 28.97 16.36 17.86
CA ILE A 463 29.25 14.94 18.09
C ILE A 463 29.07 14.18 16.78
N MET A 464 28.00 14.45 16.02
CA MET A 464 27.78 13.85 14.70
C MET A 464 28.85 14.21 13.63
N LYS A 465 29.78 15.13 13.95
CA LYS A 465 30.89 15.58 13.09
C LYS A 465 32.27 15.06 13.52
N LEU A 466 32.34 14.24 14.58
CA LEU A 466 33.57 13.52 15.00
C LEU A 466 33.90 12.38 14.04
#